data_AF-A0AAV4J5X8-F1
#
_entry.id   AF-A0AAV4J5X8-F1
#
_cell.length_a   1.000
_cell.length_b   1.000
_cell.length_c   1.000
_cell.angle_alpha   90.00
_cell.angle_beta   90.00
_cell.angle_gamma   90.00
#
_symmetry.space_group_name_H-M   'P 1'
#
loop_
_entity.id
_entity.type
_entity.pdbx_description
1 polymer ?
#
loop_
_entity_poly.entity_id
_entity_poly.type
_entity_poly.pdbx_seq_one_letter_code
_entity_poly.pdbx_strand_id
1 'polypeptide(L)' 'MQVSRNITHDIAFFLPKNADSEKLTALAGQGKQVEIEQNFLNRKLKTITAYFGDLILGDGETQYFY' A
#
# COMPACT_ATOMS: atom_id res chain seq x y z
N MET A 1 10.31 -7.49 -2.26
CA MET A 1 9.97 -7.64 -0.83
C MET A 1 11.15 -8.15 -0.01
N GLN A 2 11.77 -9.29 -0.36
CA GLN A 2 12.73 -9.97 0.52
C GLN A 2 13.96 -9.14 0.94
N VAL A 3 14.64 -8.47 0.00
CA VAL A 3 15.80 -7.61 0.33
C VAL A 3 15.37 -6.40 1.18
N SER A 4 14.28 -5.72 0.80
CA SER A 4 13.76 -4.57 1.55
C SER A 4 13.37 -4.92 2.99
N ARG A 5 12.79 -6.10 3.21
CA ARG A 5 12.41 -6.60 4.54
C ARG A 5 13.59 -6.84 5.48
N ASN A 6 14.79 -7.04 4.94
CA ASN A 6 16.00 -7.14 5.77
C ASN A 6 16.42 -5.77 6.34
N ILE A 7 15.88 -4.68 5.79
CA ILE A 7 16.18 -3.31 6.22
C ILE A 7 15.08 -2.80 7.15
N THR A 8 13.81 -2.92 6.74
CA THR A 8 12.65 -2.48 7.53
C THR A 8 11.37 -3.21 7.12
N HIS A 9 10.38 -3.24 8.02
CA HIS A 9 9.02 -3.69 7.72
C HIS A 9 8.15 -2.57 7.12
N ASP A 10 8.56 -1.32 7.29
CA ASP A 10 7.88 -0.11 6.84
C ASP A 10 8.25 0.18 5.38
N ILE A 11 7.49 -0.43 4.47
CA ILE A 11 7.79 -0.44 3.04
C ILE A 11 6.65 0.23 2.29
N ALA A 12 6.99 1.12 1.35
CA ALA A 12 6.07 1.68 0.39
C ALA A 12 6.44 1.22 -1.03
N PHE A 13 5.47 0.70 -1.79
CA PHE A 13 5.63 0.39 -3.21
C PHE A 13 4.79 1.32 -4.07
N PHE A 14 5.44 2.10 -4.94
CA PHE A 14 4.76 2.86 -5.98
C PHE A 14 4.61 2.01 -7.24
N LEU A 15 3.36 1.74 -7.64
CA LEU A 15 3.03 0.74 -8.65
C LEU A 15 2.08 1.28 -9.72
N PRO A 16 2.09 0.70 -10.93
CA PRO A 16 1.07 0.96 -11.93
C PRO A 16 -0.34 0.67 -11.38
N LYS A 17 -1.35 1.44 -11.81
CA LYS A 17 -2.74 1.28 -11.37
C LYS A 17 -3.38 -0.09 -11.60
N ASN A 18 -2.79 -0.94 -12.44
CA ASN A 18 -3.26 -2.29 -12.76
C ASN A 18 -2.47 -3.37 -12.01
N ALA A 19 -1.69 -3.00 -10.99
CA ALA A 19 -1.03 -3.97 -10.13
C ALA A 19 -2.06 -4.86 -9.43
N ASP A 20 -1.70 -6.12 -9.29
CA ASP A 20 -2.55 -7.19 -8.76
C ASP A 20 -2.63 -7.11 -7.23
N SER A 21 -3.81 -6.73 -6.73
CA SER A 21 -4.05 -6.56 -5.29
C SER A 21 -3.90 -7.85 -4.50
N GLU A 22 -4.23 -9.01 -5.07
CA GLU A 22 -4.08 -10.29 -4.37
C GLU A 22 -2.61 -10.60 -4.10
N LYS A 23 -1.74 -10.29 -5.07
CA LYS A 23 -0.28 -10.42 -4.87
C LYS A 23 0.24 -9.46 -3.82
N LEU A 24 -0.29 -8.23 -3.74
CA LEU A 24 0.09 -7.27 -2.70
C LEU A 24 -0.31 -7.76 -1.30
N THR A 25 -1.52 -8.32 -1.16
CA THR A 25 -1.96 -8.95 0.09
C THR A 25 -1.09 -10.14 0.45
N ALA A 26 -0.73 -11.00 -0.52
CA ALA A 26 0.18 -12.11 -0.29
C ALA A 26 1.58 -11.65 0.18
N LEU A 27 2.05 -10.50 -0.32
CA LEU A 27 3.32 -9.92 0.11
C LEU A 27 3.29 -9.40 1.55
N ALA A 28 2.14 -9.00 2.08
CA ALA A 28 2.00 -8.57 3.47
C ALA A 28 2.30 -9.73 4.44
N GLY A 29 1.91 -10.95 4.07
CA GLY A 29 2.04 -12.16 4.87
C GLY A 29 0.79 -12.46 5.70
N GLN A 30 0.71 -13.68 6.22
CA GLN A 30 -0.46 -14.16 6.95
C GLN A 30 -0.74 -13.32 8.22
N GLY A 31 -2.00 -12.89 8.38
CA GLY A 31 -2.43 -12.08 9.52
C GLY A 31 -1.91 -10.64 9.54
N LYS A 32 -1.30 -10.19 8.43
CA LYS A 32 -0.84 -8.82 8.23
C LYS A 32 -1.70 -8.12 7.19
N GLN A 33 -1.64 -6.79 7.21
CA GLN A 33 -2.42 -5.93 6.33
C GLN A 33 -1.50 -5.23 5.32
N VAL A 34 -2.12 -4.71 4.28
CA VAL A 34 -1.52 -3.78 3.32
C VAL A 34 -2.55 -2.70 3.04
N GLU A 35 -2.13 -1.43 3.09
CA GLU A 35 -2.95 -0.33 2.63
C GLU A 35 -2.68 -0.08 1.15
N ILE A 36 -3.73 0.16 0.36
CA ILE A 36 -3.61 0.50 -1.05
C ILE A 36 -4.18 1.91 -1.27
N GLU A 37 -3.30 2.89 -1.35
CA GLU A 37 -3.64 4.28 -1.69
C GLU A 37 -3.75 4.44 -3.21
N GLN A 38 -4.83 5.06 -3.67
CA GLN A 38 -5.07 5.31 -5.10
C GLN A 38 -4.66 6.72 -5.50
N ASN A 39 -3.69 6.84 -6.41
CA ASN A 39 -3.20 8.13 -6.88
C ASN A 39 -3.97 8.60 -8.12
N PHE A 40 -4.79 9.64 -7.97
CA PHE A 40 -5.55 10.26 -9.05
C PHE A 40 -4.87 11.51 -9.59
N LEU A 41 -4.86 11.67 -10.92
CA LEU A 41 -4.54 12.94 -11.58
C LEU A 41 -5.65 13.27 -12.55
N ASN A 42 -6.21 14.48 -12.45
CA ASN A 42 -7.36 14.93 -13.23
C ASN A 42 -8.52 13.92 -13.18
N ARG A 43 -8.85 13.44 -11.98
CA ARG A 43 -9.90 12.42 -11.71
C ARG A 43 -9.67 11.07 -12.37
N LYS A 44 -8.49 10.81 -12.94
CA LYS A 44 -8.13 9.53 -13.54
C LYS A 44 -7.06 8.85 -12.69
N LEU A 45 -7.32 7.60 -12.31
CA LEU A 45 -6.36 6.75 -11.62
C LEU A 45 -5.10 6.57 -12.48
N LYS A 46 -3.93 6.85 -11.89
CA LYS A 46 -2.62 6.74 -12.56
C LYS A 46 -1.80 5.61 -12.00
N THR A 47 -1.67 5.57 -10.68
CA THR A 47 -0.85 4.64 -9.92
C THR A 47 -1.54 4.28 -8.61
N ILE A 48 -0.99 3.29 -7.92
CA ILE A 48 -1.31 3.02 -6.53
C ILE A 48 -0.01 3.08 -5.71
N THR A 49 -0.14 3.37 -4.43
CA THR A 49 0.94 3.21 -3.45
C THR A 49 0.49 2.15 -2.45
N ALA A 50 1.28 1.08 -2.30
CA ALA A 50 1.01 0.03 -1.32
C ALA A 50 1.90 0.21 -0.09
N TYR A 51 1.31 0.41 1.08
CA TYR A 51 2.02 0.58 2.35
C TYR A 51 1.94 -0.69 3.21
N PHE A 52 3.07 -1.04 3.81
CA PHE A 52 3.23 -2.18 4.69
C PHE A 52 3.83 -1.73 6.02
N GLY A 53 3.60 -2.51 7.08
CA GLY A 53 4.13 -2.21 8.41
C GLY A 53 3.35 -1.09 9.09
N ASP A 54 4.06 -0.22 9.80
CA ASP A 54 3.48 0.87 10.57
C ASP A 54 3.16 2.10 9.70
N LEU A 55 3.42 2.01 8.39
CA LEU A 55 2.98 3.00 7.39
C LEU A 55 1.49 2.90 7.05
N ILE A 56 0.82 1.83 7.50
CA ILE A 56 -0.61 1.64 7.30
C ILE A 56 -1.36 2.55 8.29
N LEU A 57 -2.28 3.36 7.76
CA LEU A 57 -3.22 4.13 8.57
C LEU A 57 -4.17 3.15 9.27
N GLY A 58 -4.21 3.17 10.60
CA GLY A 58 -5.08 2.29 11.37
C GLY A 58 -6.57 2.56 11.13
N ASP A 59 -7.42 1.59 11.47
CA ASP A 59 -8.89 1.56 11.26
C ASP A 59 -9.70 2.74 11.85
N GLY A 60 -9.04 3.77 12.42
CA GLY A 60 -9.68 4.95 13.01
C GLY A 60 -9.28 6.31 12.41
N GLU A 61 -8.29 6.36 11.50
CA GLU A 61 -7.84 7.61 10.88
C GLU A 61 -8.12 7.60 9.37
N THR A 62 -9.40 7.51 9.00
CA THR A 62 -9.79 8.00 7.68
C THR A 62 -9.61 9.52 7.69
N GLN A 63 -8.51 10.03 7.16
CA GLN A 63 -8.38 11.47 6.92
C GLN A 63 -9.47 11.86 5.92
N TYR A 64 -10.54 12.47 6.44
CA TYR A 64 -11.51 13.21 5.66
C TYR A 64 -10.79 14.37 4.99
N PHE A 65 -10.29 14.15 3.77
CA PHE A 65 -9.88 15.25 2.90
C PHE A 65 -11.07 15.63 2.02
N TYR A 66 -11.48 16.89 2.17
CA TYR A 66 -12.53 17.59 1.42
C TYR A 66 -12.40 17.47 -0.10
#